data_AF-A0A932CYX1-F1
#
_entry.id   AF-A0A932CYX1-F1
#
_cell.length_a   1.000
_cell.length_b   1.000
_cell.length_c   1.000
_cell.angle_alpha   90.00
_cell.angle_beta   90.00
_cell.angle_gamma   90.00
#
_symmetry.space_group_name_H-M   'P 1'
#
loop_
_entity.id
_entity.type
_entity.pdbx_description
1 polymer ?
#
loop_
_entity_poly.entity_id
_entity_poly.type
_entity_poly.pdbx_seq_one_letter_code
_entity_poly.pdbx_strand_id
1 'polypeptide(L)'
;MGTTEPPTFLKLVGVHERLSELFLLHQEALLAGDLALAKARLAEYELDLSAHMRAEEEILMPIYERAGEVPRGPAELFTGEHRKMLRFLRRFRDRLAELARSGRPPATREVIALLDEEAPFKGLVEHHDLRERLILYPTLDRVTSEEERVELLRRCGA
;
A
#
# COMPACT_ATOMS: atom_id res chain seq x y z
N MET A 1 2.99 33.21 15.79
CA MET A 1 1.81 32.48 15.27
C MET A 1 2.35 31.41 14.35
N GLY A 2 2.38 30.15 14.80
CA GLY A 2 2.78 29.05 13.92
C GLY A 2 1.76 28.94 12.81
N THR A 3 2.18 29.15 11.57
CA THR A 3 1.36 28.89 10.40
C THR A 3 1.12 27.38 10.37
N THR A 4 -0.05 26.95 10.80
CA THR A 4 -0.50 25.57 10.56
C THR A 4 -0.65 25.43 9.06
N GLU A 5 0.16 24.57 8.43
CA GLU A 5 0.00 24.25 7.02
C GLU A 5 -1.44 23.79 6.75
N PRO A 6 -2.04 24.21 5.61
CA PRO A 6 -3.38 23.80 5.27
C PRO A 6 -3.46 22.27 5.21
N PRO A 7 -4.57 21.65 5.65
CA PRO A 7 -4.75 20.21 5.59
C PRO A 7 -4.66 19.74 4.13
N THR A 8 -3.94 18.64 3.92
CA THR A 8 -3.73 18.03 2.60
C THR A 8 -3.83 16.52 2.72
N PHE A 9 -4.38 15.88 1.70
CA PHE A 9 -4.41 14.42 1.60
C PHE A 9 -3.01 13.79 1.50
N LEU A 10 -1.97 14.57 1.19
CA LEU A 10 -0.57 14.11 1.27
C LEU A 10 -0.18 13.60 2.68
N LYS A 11 -0.91 13.96 3.74
CA LYS A 11 -0.69 13.38 5.08
C LYS A 11 -0.90 11.86 5.13
N LEU A 12 -1.71 11.31 4.23
CA LEU A 12 -1.95 9.87 4.15
C LEU A 12 -0.69 9.09 3.76
N VAL A 13 0.28 9.73 3.10
CA VAL A 13 1.59 9.14 2.76
C VAL A 13 2.30 8.52 3.97
N GLY A 14 2.08 9.02 5.19
CA GLY A 14 2.68 8.43 6.39
C GLY A 14 2.33 6.94 6.58
N VAL A 15 1.23 6.45 5.99
CA VAL A 15 0.91 5.01 5.96
C VAL A 15 1.84 4.24 5.03
N HIS A 16 2.32 4.85 3.94
CA HIS A 16 3.21 4.20 2.96
C HIS A 16 4.59 3.94 3.56
N GLU A 17 5.08 4.83 4.42
CA GLU A 17 6.34 4.64 5.16
C GLU A 17 6.24 3.43 6.10
N ARG A 18 5.14 3.32 6.86
CA ARG A 18 4.90 2.16 7.74
C ARG A 18 4.77 0.87 6.94
N LEU A 19 4.05 0.89 5.81
CA LEU A 19 3.91 -0.26 4.93
C LEU A 19 5.26 -0.69 4.35
N SER A 20 6.08 0.27 3.91
CA SER A 20 7.44 -0.02 3.41
C SER A 20 8.30 -0.70 4.47
N GLU A 21 8.22 -0.24 5.72
CA GLU A 21 8.92 -0.85 6.86
C GLU A 21 8.42 -2.28 7.14
N LEU A 22 7.11 -2.51 7.19
CA LEU A 22 6.54 -3.85 7.40
C LEU A 22 6.97 -4.83 6.30
N PHE A 23 7.01 -4.37 5.05
CA PHE A 23 7.47 -5.20 3.93
C PHE A 23 8.97 -5.48 4.01
N LEU A 24 9.77 -4.50 4.46
CA LEU A 24 11.21 -4.71 4.68
C LEU A 24 11.45 -5.74 5.79
N LEU A 25 10.76 -5.62 6.93
CA LEU A 25 10.85 -6.59 8.04
C LEU A 25 10.44 -8.01 7.62
N HIS A 26 9.49 -8.12 6.68
CA HIS A 26 9.18 -9.40 6.04
C HIS A 26 10.39 -9.97 5.28
N GLN A 27 11.06 -9.16 4.47
CA GLN A 27 12.25 -9.56 3.70
C GLN A 27 13.45 -9.88 4.59
N GLU A 28 13.64 -9.15 5.70
CA GLU A 28 14.68 -9.47 6.69
C GLU A 28 14.45 -10.84 7.33
N ALA A 29 13.21 -11.15 7.70
CA ALA A 29 12.86 -12.46 8.23
C ALA A 29 13.07 -13.59 7.21
N LEU A 30 12.78 -13.35 5.93
CA LEU A 30 13.12 -14.28 4.85
C LEU A 30 14.62 -14.55 4.76
N LEU A 31 15.45 -13.51 4.83
CA LEU A 31 16.90 -13.63 4.79
C LEU A 31 17.46 -14.36 6.02
N ALA A 32 16.84 -14.18 7.18
CA ALA A 32 17.17 -14.92 8.40
C ALA A 32 16.69 -16.40 8.37
N GLY A 33 15.89 -16.79 7.38
CA GLY A 33 15.28 -18.12 7.28
C GLY A 33 14.11 -18.34 8.24
N ASP A 34 13.63 -17.29 8.91
CA ASP A 34 12.48 -17.34 9.82
C ASP A 34 11.18 -17.16 9.03
N LEU A 35 10.70 -18.26 8.45
CA LEU A 35 9.46 -18.28 7.67
C LEU A 35 8.22 -17.94 8.50
N ALA A 36 8.24 -18.22 9.81
CA ALA A 36 7.11 -17.93 10.69
C ALA A 36 6.98 -16.41 10.89
N LEU A 37 8.09 -15.74 11.21
CA LEU A 37 8.15 -14.29 11.33
C LEU A 37 7.88 -13.61 9.98
N ALA A 38 8.47 -14.10 8.88
CA ALA A 38 8.22 -13.56 7.55
C ALA A 38 6.72 -13.58 7.22
N LYS A 39 6.04 -14.71 7.48
CA LYS A 39 4.59 -14.83 7.25
C LYS A 39 3.78 -13.87 8.14
N ALA A 40 4.18 -13.69 9.40
CA ALA A 40 3.51 -12.76 10.31
C ALA A 40 3.62 -11.31 9.81
N ARG A 41 4.82 -10.87 9.42
CA ARG A 41 5.05 -9.52 8.88
C ARG A 41 4.32 -9.26 7.57
N LEU A 42 4.28 -10.25 6.66
CA LEU A 42 3.49 -10.12 5.43
C LEU A 42 1.99 -10.02 5.72
N ALA A 43 1.49 -10.72 6.73
CA ALA A 43 0.07 -10.64 7.13
C ALA A 43 -0.26 -9.28 7.77
N GLU A 44 0.62 -8.72 8.58
CA GLU A 44 0.51 -7.35 9.11
C GLU A 44 0.50 -6.33 7.97
N TYR A 45 1.43 -6.45 7.01
CA TYR A 45 1.47 -5.63 5.81
C TYR A 45 0.16 -5.72 5.00
N GLU A 46 -0.35 -6.93 4.75
CA GLU A 46 -1.59 -7.15 3.99
C GLU A 46 -2.81 -6.54 4.70
N LEU A 47 -2.87 -6.63 6.03
CA LEU A 47 -3.93 -6.03 6.85
C LEU A 47 -3.94 -4.50 6.72
N ASP A 48 -2.79 -3.87 6.93
CA ASP A 48 -2.63 -2.42 6.91
C ASP A 48 -2.86 -1.86 5.50
N LEU A 49 -2.30 -2.52 4.48
CA LEU A 49 -2.48 -2.10 3.09
C LEU A 49 -3.97 -2.18 2.71
N SER A 50 -4.66 -3.26 3.11
CA SER A 50 -6.08 -3.41 2.84
C SER A 50 -6.93 -2.38 3.56
N ALA A 51 -6.53 -1.95 4.77
CA ALA A 51 -7.23 -0.90 5.50
C ALA A 51 -7.06 0.46 4.83
N HIS A 52 -5.84 0.77 4.38
CA HIS A 52 -5.55 1.96 3.59
C HIS A 52 -6.36 1.98 2.27
N MET A 53 -6.31 0.91 1.48
CA MET A 53 -7.09 0.78 0.24
C MET A 53 -8.59 0.98 0.47
N ARG A 54 -9.16 0.40 1.54
CA ARG A 54 -10.58 0.59 1.87
C ARG A 54 -10.89 2.05 2.18
N ALA A 55 -10.04 2.73 2.95
CA ALA A 55 -10.22 4.14 3.25
C ALA A 55 -10.23 4.97 1.96
N GLU A 56 -9.31 4.70 1.02
CA GLU A 56 -9.32 5.39 -0.26
C GLU A 56 -10.57 5.07 -1.10
N GLU A 57 -10.89 3.79 -1.27
CA GLU A 57 -11.98 3.35 -2.14
C GLU A 57 -13.36 3.74 -1.63
N GLU A 58 -13.62 3.61 -0.33
CA GLU A 58 -14.95 3.84 0.25
C GLU A 58 -15.19 5.30 0.63
N ILE A 59 -14.13 6.07 0.92
CA ILE A 59 -14.24 7.44 1.42
C ILE A 59 -13.78 8.45 0.37
N LEU A 60 -12.60 8.25 -0.23
CA LEU A 60 -11.97 9.27 -1.08
C LEU A 60 -12.41 9.17 -2.54
N MET A 61 -12.55 7.95 -3.10
CA MET A 61 -12.94 7.78 -4.50
C MET A 61 -14.29 8.44 -4.84
N PRO A 62 -15.35 8.36 -4.00
CA PRO A 62 -16.59 9.08 -4.27
C PRO A 62 -16.42 10.62 -4.31
N ILE A 63 -15.44 11.15 -3.59
CA ILE A 63 -15.10 12.58 -3.61
C ILE A 63 -14.25 12.92 -4.83
N TYR A 64 -13.32 12.04 -5.18
CA TYR A 64 -12.47 12.17 -6.36
C TYR A 64 -13.28 12.26 -7.65
N GLU A 65 -14.39 11.52 -7.76
CA GLU A 65 -15.31 11.58 -8.90
C GLU A 65 -15.89 12.98 -9.17
N ARG A 66 -15.95 13.87 -8.16
CA ARG A 66 -16.37 15.27 -8.34
C ARG A 66 -15.45 16.03 -9.30
N ALA A 67 -14.22 15.57 -9.49
CA ALA A 67 -13.26 16.15 -10.43
C ALA A 67 -13.64 15.94 -11.90
N GLY A 68 -14.59 15.04 -12.20
CA GLY A 68 -14.89 14.61 -13.56
C GLY A 68 -13.76 13.76 -14.15
N GLU A 69 -13.52 13.88 -15.45
CA GLU A 69 -12.42 13.17 -16.10
C GLU A 69 -11.06 13.70 -15.65
N VAL A 70 -10.22 12.82 -15.12
CA VAL A 70 -8.82 13.13 -14.77
C VAL A 70 -7.89 12.36 -15.71
N PRO A 71 -7.32 13.01 -16.73
CA PRO A 71 -6.42 12.36 -17.68
C PRO A 71 -5.26 11.67 -16.96
N ARG A 72 -4.97 10.43 -17.34
CA ARG A 72 -3.89 9.58 -16.77
C ARG A 72 -4.10 9.15 -15.31
N GLY A 73 -5.22 9.49 -14.69
CA GLY A 73 -5.58 9.00 -13.34
C GLY A 73 -7.07 8.77 -13.19
N PRO A 74 -7.73 7.98 -14.06
CA PRO A 74 -9.13 7.61 -13.85
C PRO A 74 -9.24 6.76 -12.57
N ALA A 75 -10.39 6.82 -11.87
CA ALA A 75 -10.58 6.12 -10.59
C ALA A 75 -10.34 4.60 -10.72
N GLU A 76 -10.66 3.99 -11.88
CA GLU A 76 -10.43 2.56 -12.10
C GLU A 76 -8.95 2.18 -12.16
N LEU A 77 -8.04 3.13 -12.40
CA LEU A 77 -6.60 2.89 -12.37
C LEU A 77 -6.16 2.50 -10.95
N PHE A 78 -6.53 3.30 -9.95
CA PHE A 78 -6.16 3.09 -8.55
C PHE A 78 -6.73 1.76 -8.03
N THR A 79 -8.04 1.54 -8.20
CA THR A 79 -8.69 0.29 -7.78
C THR A 79 -8.16 -0.94 -8.55
N GLY A 80 -7.79 -0.77 -9.82
CA GLY A 80 -7.15 -1.82 -10.61
C GLY A 80 -5.75 -2.21 -10.09
N GLU A 81 -4.99 -1.22 -9.63
CA GLU A 81 -3.68 -1.40 -9.01
C GLU A 81 -3.80 -2.06 -7.64
N HIS A 82 -4.74 -1.64 -6.80
CA HIS A 82 -5.05 -2.30 -5.53
C HIS A 82 -5.35 -3.79 -5.72
N ARG A 83 -6.24 -4.12 -6.67
CA ARG A 83 -6.54 -5.52 -7.00
C ARG A 83 -5.30 -6.28 -7.47
N LYS A 84 -4.37 -5.63 -8.18
CA LYS A 84 -3.11 -6.25 -8.62
C LYS A 84 -2.17 -6.50 -7.46
N MET A 85 -2.03 -5.55 -6.53
CA MET A 85 -1.26 -5.71 -5.30
C MET A 85 -1.79 -6.88 -4.45
N LEU A 86 -3.10 -6.96 -4.23
CA LEU A 86 -3.71 -8.06 -3.47
C LEU A 86 -3.46 -9.44 -4.12
N ARG A 87 -3.38 -9.51 -5.46
CA ARG A 87 -3.00 -10.76 -6.16
C ARG A 87 -1.55 -11.15 -5.93
N PHE A 88 -0.63 -10.19 -5.86
CA PHE A 88 0.76 -10.45 -5.50
C PHE A 88 0.87 -10.98 -4.07
N LEU A 89 0.23 -10.31 -3.10
CA LEU A 89 0.27 -10.73 -1.71
C LEU A 89 -0.27 -12.14 -1.50
N ARG A 90 -1.36 -12.52 -2.18
CA ARG A 90 -1.84 -13.90 -2.18
C ARG A 90 -0.78 -14.88 -2.68
N ARG A 91 -0.11 -14.57 -3.80
CA ARG A 91 0.96 -15.42 -4.35
C ARG A 91 2.14 -15.57 -3.38
N PHE A 92 2.55 -14.49 -2.71
CA PHE A 92 3.62 -14.55 -1.71
C PHE A 92 3.21 -15.41 -0.51
N ARG A 93 1.97 -15.28 -0.03
CA ARG A 93 1.41 -16.16 1.02
C ARG A 93 1.45 -17.63 0.62
N ASP A 94 1.02 -17.95 -0.60
CA ASP A 94 1.02 -19.32 -1.11
C ASP A 94 2.45 -19.87 -1.20
N ARG A 95 3.40 -19.03 -1.64
CA ARG A 95 4.82 -19.40 -1.73
C ARG A 95 5.45 -19.63 -0.36
N LEU A 96 5.19 -18.76 0.62
CA LEU A 96 5.62 -18.97 2.01
C LEU A 96 5.06 -20.26 2.61
N ALA A 97 3.78 -20.55 2.35
CA ALA A 97 3.14 -21.78 2.80
C ALA A 97 3.77 -23.02 2.14
N GLU A 98 4.20 -22.93 0.89
CA GLU A 98 4.97 -23.98 0.22
C GLU A 98 6.34 -24.22 0.86
N LEU A 99 7.10 -23.16 1.11
CA LEU A 99 8.41 -23.27 1.77
C LEU A 99 8.29 -23.90 3.16
N ALA A 100 7.27 -23.50 3.92
CA ALA A 100 7.02 -24.01 5.26
C ALA A 100 6.64 -25.51 5.29
N ARG A 101 6.02 -26.04 4.23
CA ARG A 101 5.66 -27.47 4.14
C ARG A 101 6.87 -28.41 4.15
N SER A 102 8.05 -27.91 3.81
CA SER A 102 9.28 -28.71 3.81
C SER A 102 9.75 -29.09 5.22
N GLY A 103 9.27 -28.39 6.27
CA GLY A 103 9.70 -28.62 7.66
C GLY A 103 11.16 -28.28 7.94
N ARG A 104 11.87 -27.65 6.98
CA ARG A 104 13.25 -27.19 7.11
C ARG A 104 13.34 -25.68 6.87
N PRO A 105 14.42 -25.02 7.32
CA PRO A 105 14.74 -23.69 6.87
C PRO A 105 14.82 -23.61 5.33
N PRO A 106 14.37 -22.51 4.73
CA PRO A 106 14.44 -22.32 3.28
C PRO A 106 15.92 -22.26 2.85
N ALA A 107 16.23 -22.87 1.72
CA ALA A 107 17.55 -22.75 1.12
C ALA A 107 17.72 -21.33 0.56
N THR A 108 18.95 -20.82 0.55
CA THR A 108 19.24 -19.47 0.05
C THR A 108 18.69 -19.22 -1.36
N ARG A 109 18.72 -20.22 -2.25
CA ARG A 109 18.14 -20.10 -3.60
C ARG A 109 16.62 -19.97 -3.61
N GLU A 110 15.93 -20.60 -2.66
CA GLU A 110 14.48 -20.49 -2.51
C GLU A 110 14.08 -19.09 -2.02
N VAL A 111 14.89 -18.52 -1.10
CA VAL A 111 14.73 -17.14 -0.63
C VAL A 111 14.97 -16.14 -1.77
N ILE A 112 16.09 -16.28 -2.51
CA ILE A 112 16.40 -15.41 -3.66
C ILE A 112 15.25 -15.43 -4.68
N ALA A 113 14.74 -16.61 -5.03
CA ALA A 113 13.63 -16.72 -5.98
C ALA A 113 12.37 -15.98 -5.49
N LEU A 114 12.03 -16.05 -4.20
CA LEU A 114 10.90 -15.31 -3.65
C LEU A 114 11.14 -13.79 -3.67
N LEU A 115 12.34 -13.32 -3.33
CA LEU A 115 12.69 -11.89 -3.41
C LEU A 115 12.62 -11.36 -4.85
N ASP A 116 13.04 -12.16 -5.84
CA ASP A 116 12.90 -11.82 -7.26
C ASP A 116 11.42 -11.74 -7.69
N GLU A 117 10.55 -12.58 -7.13
CA GLU A 117 9.11 -12.51 -7.34
C GLU A 117 8.46 -11.28 -6.69
N GLU A 118 9.05 -10.76 -5.60
CA GLU A 118 8.62 -9.55 -4.88
C GLU A 118 9.07 -8.25 -5.54
N ALA A 119 10.17 -8.25 -6.28
CA ALA A 119 10.69 -7.07 -6.99
C ALA A 119 9.63 -6.36 -7.88
N PRO A 120 8.87 -7.04 -8.76
CA PRO A 120 7.82 -6.39 -9.56
C PRO A 120 6.64 -5.88 -8.71
N PHE A 121 6.40 -6.43 -7.53
CA PHE A 121 5.42 -5.90 -6.59
C PHE A 121 5.88 -4.56 -6.00
N LYS A 122 7.15 -4.46 -5.59
CA LYS A 122 7.73 -3.19 -5.11
C LYS A 122 7.62 -2.09 -6.16
N GLY A 123 7.97 -2.39 -7.40
CA GLY A 123 7.82 -1.42 -8.50
C GLY A 123 6.35 -1.04 -8.78
N LEU A 124 5.38 -1.92 -8.52
CA LEU A 124 3.96 -1.57 -8.59
C LEU A 124 3.57 -0.60 -7.48
N VAL A 125 4.00 -0.85 -6.24
CA VAL A 125 3.74 0.00 -5.07
C VAL A 125 4.38 1.38 -5.25
N GLU A 126 5.64 1.45 -5.70
CA GLU A 126 6.34 2.72 -5.96
C GLU A 126 5.62 3.57 -7.02
N HIS A 127 5.17 2.96 -8.12
CA HIS A 127 4.42 3.69 -9.14
C HIS A 127 3.04 4.14 -8.65
N HIS A 128 2.41 3.36 -7.77
CA HIS A 128 1.13 3.69 -7.18
C HIS A 128 1.24 4.90 -6.25
N ASP A 129 2.21 4.87 -5.31
CA ASP A 129 2.55 6.00 -4.43
C ASP A 129 2.83 7.28 -5.23
N LEU A 130 3.57 7.17 -6.34
CA LEU A 130 3.84 8.30 -7.21
C LEU A 130 2.54 8.87 -7.83
N ARG A 131 1.62 8.01 -8.29
CA ARG A 131 0.34 8.46 -8.84
C ARG A 131 -0.54 9.09 -7.78
N GLU A 132 -0.56 8.57 -6.57
CA GLU A 132 -1.35 9.15 -5.48
C GLU A 132 -0.86 10.55 -5.14
N ARG A 133 0.46 10.71 -4.95
CA ARG A 133 1.10 12.00 -4.63
C ARG A 133 0.95 13.04 -5.73
N LEU A 134 1.05 12.63 -6.98
CA LEU A 134 1.05 13.57 -8.11
C LEU A 134 -0.33 13.82 -8.70
N ILE A 135 -1.29 12.92 -8.49
CA ILE A 135 -2.60 12.97 -9.15
C ILE A 135 -3.74 12.89 -8.13
N LEU A 136 -3.84 11.80 -7.36
CA LEU A 136 -5.00 11.55 -6.50
C LEU A 136 -5.15 12.63 -5.42
N TYR A 137 -4.15 12.76 -4.54
CA TYR A 137 -4.20 13.66 -3.40
C TYR A 137 -4.29 15.14 -3.79
N PRO A 138 -3.51 15.65 -4.78
CA PRO A 138 -3.67 17.03 -5.25
C PRO A 138 -5.05 17.31 -5.86
N THR A 139 -5.63 16.32 -6.56
CA THR A 139 -6.97 16.47 -7.13
C THR A 139 -8.04 16.50 -6.04
N LEU A 140 -7.92 15.63 -5.03
CA LEU A 140 -8.80 15.66 -3.86
C LEU A 140 -8.70 17.00 -3.14
N ASP A 141 -7.49 17.52 -2.92
CA ASP A 141 -7.28 18.84 -2.31
C ASP A 141 -7.97 19.97 -3.11
N ARG A 142 -7.96 19.87 -4.44
CA ARG A 142 -8.61 20.85 -5.34
C ARG A 142 -10.14 20.80 -5.30
N VAL A 143 -10.75 19.62 -5.11
CA VAL A 143 -12.21 19.44 -5.16
C VAL A 143 -12.88 19.43 -3.79
N THR A 144 -12.13 19.74 -2.73
CA THR A 144 -12.61 19.76 -1.34
C THR A 144 -12.32 21.08 -0.65
N SER A 145 -13.25 21.52 0.20
CA SER A 145 -13.00 22.63 1.12
C SER A 145 -11.99 22.22 2.21
N GLU A 146 -11.46 23.20 2.94
CA GLU A 146 -10.56 22.91 4.06
C GLU A 146 -11.26 22.10 5.16
N GLU A 147 -12.50 22.45 5.47
CA GLU A 147 -13.34 21.77 6.45
C GLU A 147 -13.66 20.33 6.03
N GLU A 148 -13.99 20.12 4.74
CA GLU A 148 -14.18 18.77 4.21
C GLU A 148 -12.90 17.93 4.32
N ARG A 149 -11.72 18.52 4.03
CA ARG A 149 -10.44 17.82 4.14
C ARG A 149 -10.13 17.36 5.56
N VAL A 150 -10.33 18.21 6.55
CA VAL A 150 -10.10 17.85 7.96
C VAL A 150 -10.96 16.64 8.35
N GLU A 151 -12.24 16.66 7.99
CA GLU A 151 -13.16 15.57 8.33
C GLU A 151 -12.82 14.27 7.56
N LEU A 152 -12.50 14.36 6.28
CA LEU A 152 -12.13 13.20 5.47
C LEU A 152 -10.82 12.56 5.95
N LEU A 153 -9.79 13.35 6.25
CA LEU A 153 -8.53 12.85 6.81
C LEU A 153 -8.75 12.10 8.14
N ARG A 154 -9.58 12.65 9.03
CA ARG A 154 -9.93 12.00 10.29
C ARG A 154 -10.62 10.65 10.07
N ARG A 155 -11.50 10.55 9.08
CA ARG A 155 -12.18 9.29 8.72
C ARG A 155 -11.22 8.26 8.08
N CYS A 156 -10.18 8.72 7.40
CA CYS A 156 -9.11 7.88 6.86
C CYS A 156 -8.05 7.48 7.92
N GLY A 157 -8.16 7.97 9.16
CA GLY A 157 -7.25 7.64 10.25
C GLY A 157 -5.95 8.45 10.26
N ALA A 158 -5.95 9.65 9.68
CA ALA A 158 -4.84 10.62 9.68
C ALA A 158 -5.14 11.87 10.51
#